data_AF-A0A0S8H7J1-F1
#
_entry.id   AF-A0A0S8H7J1-F1
#
_cell.length_a   1.000
_cell.length_b   1.000
_cell.length_c   1.000
_cell.angle_alpha   90.00
_cell.angle_beta   90.00
_cell.angle_gamma   90.00
#
_symmetry.space_group_name_H-M   'P 1'
#
loop_
_entity.id
_entity.type
_entity.pdbx_description
1 polymer ?
#
loop_
_entity_poly.entity_id
_entity_poly.type
_entity_poly.pdbx_seq_one_letter_code
_entity_poly.pdbx_strand_id
1 'polypeptide(L)'
;MEHLEPRLLLDAGAGTALLGDANGDGVVDGLDYNVWSLHYDQPGDWGDGDFTQNGFVDGLDYNVWSLHYKALLFDAQIEVQ
;
A
#
# COMPACT_ATOMS: atom_id res chain seq x y z
N MET A 1 33.99 -3.88 10.93
CA MET A 1 32.79 -3.04 11.08
C MET A 1 32.28 -2.82 9.68
N GLU A 2 31.52 -3.78 9.18
CA GLU A 2 30.90 -3.64 7.87
C GLU A 2 29.78 -2.63 8.05
N HIS A 3 29.98 -1.47 7.43
CA HIS A 3 29.02 -0.37 7.46
C HIS A 3 27.87 -0.81 6.56
N LEU A 4 26.80 -1.34 7.17
CA LEU A 4 25.58 -1.70 6.48
C LEU A 4 24.83 -0.40 6.17
N GLU A 5 25.03 0.11 4.96
CA GLU A 5 24.19 1.19 4.45
C GLU A 5 22.77 0.63 4.28
N PRO A 6 21.73 1.19 4.92
CA PRO A 6 20.37 0.99 4.45
C PRO A 6 20.33 1.54 3.03
N ARG A 7 20.14 0.67 2.04
CA ARG A 7 19.99 1.09 0.65
C ARG A 7 18.71 1.90 0.54
N LEU A 8 18.84 3.21 0.66
CA LEU A 8 17.83 4.18 0.27
C LEU A 8 17.59 3.95 -1.23
N LEU A 9 16.55 3.18 -1.58
CA LEU A 9 16.11 3.07 -2.96
C LEU A 9 15.41 4.37 -3.33
N LEU A 10 16.22 5.39 -3.59
CA LEU A 10 15.86 6.62 -4.29
C LEU A 10 15.70 6.26 -5.77
N ASP A 11 14.57 5.67 -6.13
CA ASP A 11 14.05 5.79 -7.50
C ASP A 11 12.64 6.39 -7.41
N ALA A 12 12.61 7.72 -7.33
CA ALA A 12 11.41 8.51 -7.50
C ALA A 12 10.96 8.37 -8.97
N GLY A 13 10.16 7.35 -9.26
CA GLY A 13 9.62 7.12 -10.61
C GLY A 13 8.41 6.18 -10.66
N ALA A 14 8.39 5.15 -9.81
CA ALA A 14 7.20 4.33 -9.56
C ALA A 14 7.40 3.69 -8.19
N GLY A 15 6.89 4.36 -7.14
CA GLY A 15 6.85 3.77 -5.81
C GLY A 15 6.15 2.42 -5.91
N THR A 16 6.77 1.37 -5.37
CA THR A 16 6.10 0.09 -5.20
C THR A 16 4.93 0.30 -4.26
N ALA A 17 3.76 0.60 -4.81
CA ALA A 17 2.54 0.76 -4.05
C ALA A 17 2.21 -0.60 -3.41
N LEU A 18 2.17 -0.64 -2.08
CA LEU A 18 1.71 -1.83 -1.38
C LEU A 18 0.23 -2.02 -1.72
N LEU A 19 -0.18 -3.25 -2.02
CA LEU A 19 -1.61 -3.52 -2.17
C LEU A 19 -2.35 -3.08 -0.91
N GLY A 20 -3.36 -2.21 -1.07
CA GLY A 20 -4.09 -1.63 0.06
C GLY A 20 -3.56 -0.29 0.57
N ASP A 21 -2.43 0.23 0.07
CA ASP A 21 -1.86 1.54 0.44
C ASP A 21 -2.37 2.60 -0.54
N ALA A 22 -3.56 3.13 -0.25
CA ALA A 22 -4.23 4.12 -1.09
C ALA A 22 -3.60 5.51 -0.93
N ASN A 23 -3.08 5.84 0.25
CA ASN A 23 -2.50 7.15 0.51
C ASN A 23 -1.01 7.26 0.10
N GLY A 24 -0.38 6.13 -0.20
CA GLY A 24 1.00 6.02 -0.67
C GLY A 24 2.06 6.31 0.40
N ASP A 25 1.73 6.18 1.68
CA ASP A 25 2.66 6.47 2.79
C ASP A 25 3.58 5.30 3.15
N GLY A 26 3.42 4.16 2.46
CA GLY A 26 4.23 2.97 2.63
C GLY A 26 3.78 2.09 3.79
N VAL A 27 2.58 2.32 4.33
CA VAL A 27 1.91 1.52 5.36
C VAL A 27 0.48 1.23 4.90
N VAL A 28 0.02 0.00 5.07
CA VAL A 28 -1.40 -0.33 4.87
C VAL A 28 -2.12 -0.27 6.22
N ASP A 29 -2.84 0.82 6.50
CA ASP A 29 -3.51 1.03 7.78
C ASP A 29 -4.94 1.61 7.68
N GLY A 30 -5.42 2.21 8.76
CA GLY A 30 -6.77 2.77 8.84
C GLY A 30 -6.96 4.04 8.01
N LEU A 31 -5.89 4.73 7.63
CA LEU A 31 -5.96 5.88 6.74
C LEU A 31 -6.31 5.44 5.31
N ASP A 32 -5.79 4.31 4.83
CA ASP A 32 -6.18 3.75 3.53
C ASP A 32 -7.63 3.27 3.51
N TYR A 33 -8.07 2.67 4.62
CA TYR A 33 -9.48 2.31 4.79
C TYR A 33 -10.40 3.53 4.67
N ASN A 34 -10.01 4.67 5.25
CA ASN A 34 -10.79 5.89 5.15
C ASN A 34 -10.89 6.35 3.68
N VAL A 35 -9.81 6.24 2.92
CA VAL A 35 -9.80 6.56 1.48
C VAL A 35 -10.80 5.67 0.73
N TRP A 36 -10.71 4.34 0.90
CA TRP A 36 -11.65 3.39 0.29
C TRP A 36 -13.10 3.67 0.70
N SER A 37 -13.35 3.90 2.00
CA SER A 37 -14.70 4.13 2.52
C SER A 37 -15.35 5.40 1.99
N LEU A 38 -14.58 6.41 1.59
CA LEU A 38 -15.10 7.64 1.01
C LEU A 38 -15.55 7.46 -0.44
N HIS A 39 -15.00 6.46 -1.14
CA HIS A 39 -15.26 6.20 -2.56
C HIS A 39 -16.05 4.92 -2.83
N TYR A 40 -16.46 4.19 -1.78
CA TYR A 40 -17.26 2.97 -1.94
C TYR A 40 -18.51 3.18 -2.82
N ASP A 41 -18.73 2.23 -3.74
CA ASP A 41 -19.81 2.23 -4.74
C ASP A 41 -19.71 3.38 -5.77
N GLN A 42 -18.48 3.80 -6.08
CA GLN A 42 -18.18 4.83 -7.07
C GLN A 42 -17.06 4.36 -8.01
N PRO A 43 -17.03 4.86 -9.27
CA PRO A 43 -15.84 4.75 -10.10
C PRO A 43 -14.66 5.44 -9.43
N GLY A 44 -13.47 4.85 -9.55
CA GLY A 44 -12.27 5.40 -8.95
C GLY A 44 -11.02 4.76 -9.51
N ASP A 45 -9.87 5.24 -9.06
CA ASP A 45 -8.57 4.63 -9.31
C ASP A 45 -7.90 4.17 -8.00
N TRP A 46 -6.62 3.81 -8.08
CA TRP A 46 -5.87 3.35 -6.92
C TRP A 46 -5.94 4.32 -5.73
N GLY A 47 -5.84 5.63 -5.99
CA GLY A 47 -5.87 6.67 -4.97
C GLY A 47 -7.25 6.86 -4.34
N ASP A 48 -8.29 6.28 -4.94
CA ASP A 48 -9.65 6.23 -4.39
C ASP A 48 -9.92 4.90 -3.66
N GLY A 49 -9.00 3.93 -3.76
CA GLY A 49 -9.12 2.60 -3.15
C GLY A 49 -9.53 1.49 -4.11
N ASP A 50 -9.43 1.66 -5.44
CA ASP A 50 -9.59 0.58 -6.43
C ASP A 50 -8.30 -0.26 -6.50
N PHE A 51 -8.15 -1.16 -5.53
CA PHE A 51 -6.98 -2.03 -5.42
C PHE A 51 -7.00 -3.21 -6.41
N THR A 52 -8.16 -3.51 -6.99
CA THR A 52 -8.30 -4.51 -8.06
C THR A 52 -8.07 -3.95 -9.46
N GLN A 53 -7.94 -2.62 -9.59
CA GLN A 53 -7.75 -1.88 -10.85
C GLN A 53 -8.84 -2.18 -11.88
N ASN A 54 -10.08 -2.36 -11.40
CA ASN A 54 -11.22 -2.68 -12.26
C ASN A 54 -12.01 -1.42 -12.70
N GLY A 55 -11.65 -0.25 -12.18
CA GLY A 55 -12.27 1.06 -12.41
C GLY A 55 -13.43 1.37 -11.46
N PHE A 56 -13.65 0.58 -10.42
CA PHE A 56 -14.76 0.72 -9.48
C PHE A 56 -14.37 0.27 -8.07
N VAL A 57 -14.66 1.12 -7.08
CA VAL A 57 -14.28 0.89 -5.68
C VAL A 57 -15.40 0.13 -4.96
N ASP A 58 -15.17 -1.15 -4.67
CA ASP A 58 -16.17 -2.04 -4.07
C ASP A 58 -15.63 -2.97 -2.97
N GLY A 59 -16.40 -4.02 -2.66
CA GLY A 59 -16.08 -4.98 -1.60
C GLY A 59 -14.91 -5.91 -1.93
N LEU A 60 -14.54 -6.08 -3.20
CA LEU A 60 -13.35 -6.83 -3.60
C LEU A 60 -12.09 -6.04 -3.21
N ASP A 61 -12.09 -4.72 -3.33
CA ASP A 61 -10.98 -3.88 -2.92
C ASP A 61 -10.80 -3.88 -1.40
N TYR A 62 -11.90 -3.87 -0.64
CA TYR A 62 -11.85 -4.07 0.81
C TYR A 62 -11.14 -5.37 1.19
N ASN A 63 -11.39 -6.47 0.46
CA ASN A 63 -10.70 -7.73 0.72
C ASN A 63 -9.20 -7.59 0.46
N VAL A 64 -8.79 -6.86 -0.58
CA VAL A 64 -7.37 -6.59 -0.85
C VAL A 64 -6.73 -5.82 0.30
N TRP A 65 -7.33 -4.72 0.74
CA TRP A 65 -6.86 -3.95 1.90
C TRP A 65 -6.77 -4.82 3.16
N SER A 66 -7.82 -5.56 3.48
CA SER A 66 -7.88 -6.38 4.70
C SER A 66 -6.83 -7.49 4.71
N LEU A 67 -6.45 -8.04 3.54
CA LEU A 67 -5.41 -9.05 3.43
C LEU A 67 -4.00 -8.49 3.65
N HIS A 68 -3.81 -7.19 3.44
CA HIS A 68 -2.52 -6.51 3.54
C HIS A 68 -2.43 -5.58 4.76
N TYR A 69 -3.44 -5.53 5.62
CA TYR A 69 -3.44 -4.68 6.80
C TYR A 69 -2.18 -4.87 7.65
N LYS A 70 -1.48 -3.76 7.95
CA LYS A 70 -0.16 -3.65 8.59
C LYS A 70 1.05 -4.05 7.74
N ALA A 71 0.89 -4.24 6.44
CA ALA A 71 2.03 -4.32 5.55
C ALA A 71 2.82 -3.00 5.59
N LEU A 72 4.14 -3.11 5.50
CA LEU A 72 5.07 -1.99 5.51
C LEU A 72 6.02 -2.14 4.33
N LEU A 73 6.34 -1.03 3.67
CA LEU A 73 7.22 -1.03 2.51
C LEU A 73 8.69 -1.26 2.90
N PHE A 74 9.00 -1.07 4.19
CA PHE A 74 10.29 -1.36 4.78
C PHE A 74 10.20 -2.60 5.67
N ASP A 75 10.18 -3.78 5.07
CA ASP A 75 10.39 -4.98 5.87
C ASP A 75 11.89 -5.10 6.18
N ALA A 76 12.23 -4.94 7.46
CA ALA A 76 13.59 -5.12 7.93
C ALA A 76 13.91 -6.62 7.88
N GLN A 77 14.50 -7.08 6.78
CA GLN A 77 15.33 -8.29 6.81
C GLN A 77 16.55 -8.01 7.69
N ILE A 78 16.38 -8.09 9.01
CA ILE A 78 17.41 -8.64 9.88
C ILE A 78 17.24 -10.15 9.82
N GLU A 79 17.69 -10.77 8.73
CA GLU A 79 18.06 -12.18 8.81
C GLU A 79 19.46 -12.22 9.42
N VAL A 80 19.51 -12.63 10.68
CA VAL A 80 20.77 -13.02 11.32
C VAL A 80 21.21 -14.34 10.68
N GLN A 81 22.22 -14.27 9.82
CA GLN A 81 23.17 -15.35 9.53
C GLN A 81 24.58 -14.77 9.50
#